data_AF-A0A7X6Z9E7-F1
#
_entry.id   AF-A0A7X6Z9E7-F1
#
_cell.length_a   1.000
_cell.length_b   1.000
_cell.length_c   1.000
_cell.angle_alpha   90.00
_cell.angle_beta   90.00
_cell.angle_gamma   90.00
#
_symmetry.space_group_name_H-M   'P 1'
#
loop_
_entity.id
_entity.type
_entity.pdbx_description
1 polymer ?
#
loop_
_entity_poly.entity_id
_entity_poly.type
_entity_poly.pdbx_seq_one_letter_code
_entity_poly.pdbx_strand_id
1 'polypeptide(L)'
;MGISIQMYTLRDFMKTKSDLDATLARVAAIGYKTVQISIPPFLDVQELQTLLAAHGLRADSVMAPTAAIPEQLDRICQKAAILGTDTVRTAGIGHAYTGSADGFRRYAAILQEAGQKLRGRGLNFMYHNHAIEYTNFAKGTGMSILLRETDPDCVWFQPDVHHIAAAGLEPSQALLAFQGRCAYVHMQGYAIIPG
;
A
#
# COMPACT_ATOMS: atom_id res chain seq x y z
N MET A 1 -14.12 -0.37 -11.94
CA MET A 1 -13.82 -0.21 -10.49
C MET A 1 -13.81 -1.61 -9.88
N GLY A 2 -12.74 -2.01 -9.19
CA GLY A 2 -12.60 -3.32 -8.57
C GLY A 2 -12.50 -3.20 -7.04
N ILE A 3 -12.85 -4.26 -6.31
CA ILE A 3 -12.72 -4.34 -4.86
C ILE A 3 -11.65 -5.39 -4.53
N SER A 4 -10.61 -4.96 -3.82
CA SER A 4 -9.51 -5.80 -3.36
C SER A 4 -9.54 -5.91 -1.84
N ILE A 5 -9.22 -7.08 -1.30
CA ILE A 5 -9.08 -7.29 0.15
C ILE A 5 -7.61 -7.21 0.56
N GLN A 6 -7.31 -6.39 1.58
CA GLN A 6 -6.01 -6.40 2.24
C GLN A 6 -5.87 -7.67 3.10
N MET A 7 -5.04 -8.59 2.64
CA MET A 7 -4.89 -9.92 3.25
C MET A 7 -4.27 -9.86 4.64
N TYR A 8 -3.57 -8.79 5.01
CA TYR A 8 -3.08 -8.62 6.39
C TYR A 8 -4.20 -8.68 7.44
N THR A 9 -5.45 -8.34 7.07
CA THR A 9 -6.63 -8.52 7.93
C THR A 9 -6.87 -9.99 8.32
N LEU A 10 -6.43 -10.94 7.49
CA LEU A 10 -6.60 -12.39 7.67
C LEU A 10 -5.30 -13.09 8.10
N ARG A 11 -4.26 -12.34 8.50
CA ARG A 11 -2.91 -12.83 8.81
C ARG A 11 -2.84 -13.99 9.80
N ASP A 12 -3.83 -14.14 10.67
CA ASP A 12 -3.88 -15.22 11.65
C ASP A 12 -4.35 -16.55 11.08
N PHE A 13 -4.98 -16.52 9.89
CA PHE A 13 -5.42 -17.68 9.13
C PHE A 13 -4.47 -18.02 7.94
N MET A 14 -3.28 -17.44 7.89
CA MET A 14 -2.34 -17.61 6.76
C MET A 14 -0.94 -18.01 7.22
N LYS A 15 -0.83 -18.77 8.32
CA LYS A 15 0.46 -19.11 8.93
C LYS A 15 1.23 -20.19 8.16
N THR A 16 0.53 -21.03 7.41
CA THR A 16 1.11 -22.07 6.54
C THR A 16 0.56 -21.99 5.12
N LYS A 17 1.18 -22.74 4.18
CA LYS A 17 0.68 -22.84 2.80
C LYS A 17 -0.74 -23.40 2.73
N SER A 18 -1.08 -24.38 3.58
CA SER A 18 -2.43 -24.95 3.64
C SER A 18 -3.46 -23.97 4.21
N ASP A 19 -3.09 -23.20 5.24
CA ASP A 19 -4.01 -22.20 5.82
C ASP A 19 -4.27 -21.06 4.83
N LEU A 20 -3.22 -20.64 4.11
CA LEU A 20 -3.34 -19.65 3.05
C LEU A 20 -4.25 -20.15 1.93
N ASP A 21 -4.06 -21.38 1.44
CA ASP A 21 -4.91 -21.97 0.40
C ASP A 21 -6.39 -21.99 0.81
N ALA A 22 -6.68 -22.49 2.02
CA ALA A 22 -8.04 -22.51 2.56
C ALA A 22 -8.63 -21.09 2.72
N THR A 23 -7.80 -20.12 3.13
CA THR A 23 -8.21 -18.71 3.25
C THR A 23 -8.52 -18.11 1.87
N LEU A 24 -7.69 -18.34 0.87
CA LEU A 24 -7.90 -17.86 -0.51
C LEU A 24 -9.17 -18.46 -1.12
N ALA A 25 -9.44 -19.74 -0.90
CA ALA A 25 -10.69 -20.38 -1.33
C ALA A 25 -11.92 -19.66 -0.74
N ARG A 26 -11.89 -19.34 0.56
CA ARG A 26 -12.98 -18.60 1.22
C ARG A 26 -13.11 -17.16 0.70
N VAL A 27 -11.99 -16.46 0.49
CA VAL A 27 -11.97 -15.12 -0.08
C VAL A 27 -12.59 -15.11 -1.48
N ALA A 28 -12.25 -16.09 -2.33
CA ALA A 28 -12.84 -16.26 -3.65
C ALA A 28 -14.33 -16.58 -3.59
N ALA A 29 -14.75 -17.45 -2.66
CA ALA A 29 -16.15 -17.82 -2.45
C ALA A 29 -17.01 -16.64 -1.96
N ILE A 30 -16.45 -15.72 -1.17
CA ILE A 30 -17.11 -14.46 -0.77
C ILE A 30 -17.35 -13.54 -1.99
N GLY A 31 -16.54 -13.68 -3.04
CA GLY A 31 -16.70 -12.97 -4.31
C GLY A 31 -15.57 -12.03 -4.68
N TYR A 32 -14.52 -11.91 -3.85
CA TYR A 32 -13.33 -11.15 -4.21
C TYR A 32 -12.65 -11.77 -5.45
N LYS A 33 -12.11 -10.91 -6.31
CA LYS A 33 -11.33 -11.30 -7.50
C LYS A 33 -9.89 -10.83 -7.45
N THR A 34 -9.61 -9.88 -6.57
CA THR A 34 -8.28 -9.30 -6.36
C THR A 34 -7.97 -9.26 -4.87
N VAL A 35 -6.71 -9.47 -4.53
CA VAL A 35 -6.20 -9.38 -3.17
C VAL A 35 -4.98 -8.48 -3.12
N GLN A 36 -4.84 -7.71 -2.04
CA GLN A 36 -3.61 -7.01 -1.72
C GLN A 36 -2.84 -7.87 -0.72
N ILE A 37 -1.73 -8.48 -1.15
CA ILE A 37 -0.97 -9.45 -0.36
C ILE A 37 0.54 -9.19 -0.50
N SER A 38 1.29 -9.38 0.59
CA SER A 38 2.75 -9.48 0.55
C SER A 38 3.13 -10.96 0.45
N ILE A 39 4.20 -11.27 -0.28
CA ILE A 39 4.67 -12.67 -0.41
C ILE A 39 4.96 -13.25 0.97
N PRO A 40 4.24 -14.30 1.42
CA PRO A 40 4.50 -14.94 2.70
C PRO A 40 5.90 -15.55 2.75
N PRO A 41 6.55 -15.64 3.93
CA PRO A 41 7.94 -16.10 4.04
C PRO A 41 8.16 -17.56 3.62
N PHE A 42 7.09 -18.36 3.56
CA PHE A 42 7.11 -19.76 3.16
C PHE A 42 6.78 -19.97 1.66
N LEU A 43 6.66 -18.90 0.87
CA LEU A 43 6.44 -18.97 -0.58
C LEU A 43 7.44 -18.10 -1.34
N ASP A 44 7.73 -18.46 -2.59
CA ASP A 44 8.22 -17.52 -3.59
C ASP A 44 7.07 -16.84 -4.37
N VAL A 45 7.42 -15.96 -5.31
CA VAL A 45 6.43 -15.19 -6.08
C VAL A 45 5.68 -16.04 -7.11
N GLN A 46 6.32 -17.08 -7.68
CA GLN A 46 5.69 -18.01 -8.62
C GLN A 46 4.68 -18.90 -7.90
N GLU A 47 5.03 -19.39 -6.72
CA GLU A 47 4.12 -20.18 -5.88
C GLU A 47 2.91 -19.36 -5.46
N LEU A 48 3.11 -18.11 -5.03
CA LEU A 48 2.00 -17.22 -4.72
C LEU A 48 1.10 -16.98 -5.94
N GLN A 49 1.68 -16.70 -7.10
CA GLN A 49 0.92 -16.49 -8.34
C GLN A 49 0.08 -17.72 -8.70
N THR A 50 0.68 -18.91 -8.60
CA THR A 50 0.01 -20.18 -8.92
C THR A 50 -1.16 -20.41 -7.97
N LEU A 51 -0.96 -20.14 -6.67
CA LEU A 51 -1.99 -20.31 -5.66
C LEU A 51 -3.15 -19.33 -5.86
N LEU A 52 -2.86 -18.07 -6.16
CA LEU A 52 -3.90 -17.07 -6.49
C LEU A 52 -4.69 -17.50 -7.73
N ALA A 53 -4.00 -17.92 -8.79
CA ALA A 53 -4.62 -18.36 -10.03
C ALA A 53 -5.53 -19.59 -9.84
N ALA A 54 -5.13 -20.55 -9.00
CA ALA A 54 -5.93 -21.73 -8.68
C ALA A 54 -7.30 -21.39 -8.06
N HIS A 55 -7.40 -20.27 -7.33
CA HIS A 55 -8.65 -19.76 -6.75
C HIS A 55 -9.32 -18.68 -7.61
N GLY A 56 -8.82 -18.42 -8.83
CA GLY A 56 -9.34 -17.35 -9.69
C GLY A 56 -9.12 -15.94 -9.13
N LEU A 57 -8.11 -15.76 -8.28
CA LEU A 57 -7.70 -14.51 -7.66
C LEU A 57 -6.48 -13.91 -8.37
N ARG A 58 -6.29 -12.60 -8.24
CA ARG A 58 -5.11 -11.87 -8.70
C ARG A 58 -4.55 -10.97 -7.61
N ALA A 59 -3.24 -10.75 -7.61
CA ALA A 59 -2.65 -9.72 -6.76
C ALA A 59 -2.90 -8.33 -7.38
N ASP A 60 -3.22 -7.33 -6.57
CA ASP A 60 -3.44 -5.97 -7.07
C ASP A 60 -2.16 -5.12 -7.15
N SER A 61 -1.11 -5.53 -6.45
CA SER A 61 0.12 -4.76 -6.29
C SER A 61 1.28 -5.64 -5.80
N VAL A 62 2.50 -5.15 -5.98
CA VAL A 62 3.72 -5.66 -5.34
C VAL A 62 4.04 -4.81 -4.11
N MET A 63 4.34 -5.44 -2.97
CA MET A 63 4.89 -4.71 -1.82
C MET A 63 6.40 -4.55 -1.95
N ALA A 64 6.89 -3.33 -1.76
CA ALA A 64 8.31 -3.03 -1.58
C ALA A 64 8.53 -2.00 -0.46
N PRO A 65 9.54 -2.18 0.41
CA PRO A 65 9.97 -1.12 1.31
C PRO A 65 10.53 0.06 0.50
N THR A 66 10.09 1.29 0.78
CA THR A 66 10.43 2.47 -0.04
C THR A 66 11.94 2.63 -0.28
N ALA A 67 12.73 2.56 0.78
CA ALA A 67 14.19 2.74 0.72
C ALA A 67 14.91 1.65 -0.08
N ALA A 68 14.30 0.47 -0.25
CA ALA A 68 14.88 -0.63 -0.99
C ALA A 68 14.55 -0.59 -2.49
N ILE A 69 13.61 0.27 -2.92
CA ILE A 69 13.16 0.34 -4.31
C ILE A 69 14.32 0.63 -5.28
N PRO A 70 15.18 1.65 -5.06
CA PRO A 70 16.25 1.98 -6.02
C PRO A 70 17.22 0.81 -6.29
N GLU A 71 17.46 -0.02 -5.28
CA GLU A 71 18.40 -1.13 -5.33
C GLU A 71 17.76 -2.44 -5.82
N GLN A 72 16.43 -2.57 -5.74
CA GLN A 72 15.70 -3.80 -6.03
C GLN A 72 14.82 -3.71 -7.28
N LEU A 73 15.02 -2.73 -8.15
CA LEU A 73 14.16 -2.48 -9.31
C LEU A 73 13.92 -3.71 -10.18
N ASP A 74 14.98 -4.43 -10.56
CA ASP A 74 14.83 -5.60 -11.45
C ASP A 74 14.03 -6.71 -10.76
N ARG A 75 14.24 -6.93 -9.46
CA ARG A 75 13.45 -7.88 -8.65
C ARG A 75 11.99 -7.45 -8.53
N ILE A 76 11.73 -6.16 -8.37
CA ILE A 76 10.37 -5.61 -8.32
C ILE A 76 9.67 -5.79 -9.66
N CYS A 77 10.34 -5.46 -10.78
CA CYS A 77 9.82 -5.64 -12.13
C CYS A 77 9.50 -7.12 -12.41
N GLN A 78 10.39 -8.03 -12.00
CA GLN A 78 10.16 -9.46 -12.13
C GLN A 78 8.92 -9.91 -11.35
N LYS A 79 8.78 -9.49 -10.08
CA LYS A 79 7.60 -9.80 -9.26
C LYS A 79 6.32 -9.24 -9.87
N ALA A 80 6.35 -8.00 -10.35
CA ALA A 80 5.23 -7.33 -10.98
C ALA A 80 4.76 -8.08 -12.24
N ALA A 81 5.71 -8.47 -13.09
CA ALA A 81 5.43 -9.28 -14.29
C ALA A 81 4.81 -10.64 -13.96
N ILE A 82 5.35 -11.35 -12.96
CA ILE A 82 4.83 -12.66 -12.55
C ILE A 82 3.41 -12.52 -11.97
N LEU A 83 3.21 -11.56 -11.08
CA LEU A 83 1.90 -11.32 -10.45
C LEU A 83 0.88 -10.66 -11.39
N GLY A 84 1.32 -10.18 -12.56
CA GLY A 84 0.46 -9.55 -13.57
C GLY A 84 -0.10 -8.19 -13.13
N THR A 85 0.71 -7.40 -12.41
CA THR A 85 0.34 -6.04 -11.96
C THR A 85 1.42 -5.04 -12.38
N ASP A 86 1.03 -3.78 -12.58
CA ASP A 86 1.92 -2.65 -12.84
C ASP A 86 2.15 -1.77 -11.60
N THR A 87 1.56 -2.14 -10.46
CA THR A 87 1.48 -1.27 -9.29
C THR A 87 2.38 -1.76 -8.16
N VAL A 88 3.18 -0.87 -7.59
CA VAL A 88 4.03 -1.10 -6.43
C VAL A 88 3.53 -0.25 -5.28
N ARG A 89 3.34 -0.86 -4.11
CA ARG A 89 2.92 -0.18 -2.88
C ARG A 89 3.95 -0.30 -1.76
N THR A 90 3.85 0.59 -0.79
CA THR A 90 4.62 0.53 0.46
C THR A 90 3.74 0.15 1.65
N ALA A 91 4.32 0.13 2.84
CA ALA A 91 3.64 -0.13 4.11
C ALA A 91 3.69 1.08 5.06
N GLY A 92 4.05 2.27 4.56
CA GLY A 92 4.16 3.50 5.37
C GLY A 92 5.59 3.98 5.65
N ILE A 93 5.65 5.10 6.37
CA ILE A 93 6.88 5.82 6.74
C ILE A 93 7.58 5.16 7.93
N GLY A 94 8.91 5.09 7.89
CA GLY A 94 9.70 4.62 9.02
C GLY A 94 9.74 5.63 10.17
N HIS A 95 9.67 5.16 11.42
CA HIS A 95 9.61 6.01 12.62
C HIS A 95 10.70 7.08 12.69
N ALA A 96 11.91 6.80 12.19
CA ALA A 96 13.04 7.73 12.16
C ALA A 96 12.77 9.06 11.42
N TYR A 97 11.75 9.10 10.55
CA TYR A 97 11.37 10.30 9.80
C TYR A 97 10.16 11.04 10.39
N THR A 98 9.46 10.46 11.35
CA THR A 98 8.14 10.95 11.80
C THR A 98 8.21 12.06 12.86
N GLY A 99 9.35 12.25 13.51
CA GLY A 99 9.50 13.16 14.64
C GLY A 99 9.58 14.65 14.29
N SER A 100 9.70 15.03 13.01
CA SER A 100 9.81 16.43 12.61
C SER A 100 9.40 16.68 11.16
N ALA A 101 9.07 17.93 10.84
CA ALA A 101 8.81 18.36 9.46
C ALA A 101 9.98 18.03 8.53
N ASP A 102 11.23 18.24 8.96
CA ASP A 102 12.43 17.90 8.17
C ASP A 102 12.58 16.39 7.97
N GLY A 103 12.13 15.58 8.93
CA GLY A 103 12.02 14.13 8.76
C GLY A 103 11.08 13.77 7.61
N PHE A 104 9.89 14.39 7.55
CA PHE A 104 8.95 14.22 6.43
C PHE A 104 9.51 14.72 5.10
N ARG A 105 10.24 15.85 5.06
CA ARG A 105 10.89 16.33 3.82
C ARG A 105 11.94 15.34 3.30
N ARG A 106 12.77 14.81 4.20
CA ARG A 106 13.74 13.76 3.84
C ARG A 106 13.03 12.52 3.29
N TYR A 107 11.90 12.14 3.89
CA TYR A 107 11.13 11.01 3.40
C TYR A 107 10.43 11.29 2.06
N ALA A 108 9.96 12.53 1.82
CA ALA A 108 9.44 12.96 0.52
C ALA A 108 10.48 12.81 -0.60
N ALA A 109 11.74 13.17 -0.34
CA ALA A 109 12.83 12.95 -1.29
C ALA A 109 13.05 11.45 -1.60
N ILE A 110 12.95 10.57 -0.59
CA ILE A 110 13.05 9.12 -0.78
C ILE A 110 11.87 8.59 -1.61
N LEU A 111 10.64 9.05 -1.35
CA LEU A 111 9.47 8.70 -2.15
C LEU A 111 9.63 9.17 -3.60
N GLN A 112 10.12 10.39 -3.80
CA GLN A 112 10.33 10.98 -5.11
C GLN A 112 11.33 10.17 -5.93
N GLU A 113 12.48 9.82 -5.35
CA GLU A 113 13.48 8.98 -6.01
C GLU A 113 12.90 7.60 -6.38
N ALA A 114 12.24 6.93 -5.44
CA ALA A 114 11.61 5.63 -5.69
C ALA A 114 10.56 5.71 -6.81
N GLY A 115 9.71 6.72 -6.78
CA GLY A 115 8.68 6.96 -7.80
C GLY A 115 9.26 7.19 -9.19
N GLN A 116 10.31 8.02 -9.31
CA GLN A 116 11.00 8.26 -10.59
C GLN A 116 11.61 6.97 -11.16
N LYS A 117 12.24 6.15 -10.31
CA LYS A 117 12.84 4.88 -10.72
C LYS A 117 11.80 3.88 -11.21
N LEU A 118 10.67 3.76 -10.50
CA LEU A 118 9.56 2.88 -10.89
C LEU A 118 8.88 3.35 -12.17
N ARG A 119 8.60 4.66 -12.29
CA ARG A 119 8.04 5.25 -13.51
C ARG A 119 8.94 5.00 -14.73
N GLY A 120 10.26 5.12 -14.57
CA GLY A 120 11.22 4.79 -15.62
C GLY A 120 11.20 3.33 -16.09
N ARG A 121 10.55 2.44 -15.34
CA ARG A 121 10.31 1.03 -15.69
C ARG A 121 8.85 0.74 -16.08
N GLY A 122 8.01 1.77 -16.20
CA GLY A 122 6.59 1.63 -16.52
C GLY A 122 5.73 1.11 -15.37
N LEU A 123 6.19 1.22 -14.13
CA LEU A 123 5.44 0.83 -12.93
C LEU A 123 4.88 2.05 -12.20
N ASN A 124 3.67 1.91 -11.66
CA ASN A 124 3.03 2.89 -10.80
C ASN A 124 3.52 2.73 -9.35
N PHE A 125 3.72 3.85 -8.66
CA PHE A 125 4.16 3.85 -7.26
C PHE A 125 3.11 4.46 -6.34
N MET A 126 2.70 3.71 -5.32
CA MET A 126 1.69 4.12 -4.35
C MET A 126 2.20 4.06 -2.91
N TYR A 127 2.16 5.20 -2.23
CA TYR A 127 2.44 5.30 -0.81
C TYR A 127 1.18 5.08 0.03
N HIS A 128 1.19 4.08 0.92
CA HIS A 128 0.11 3.85 1.89
C HIS A 128 0.37 4.66 3.17
N ASN A 129 -0.60 5.49 3.57
CA ASN A 129 -0.47 6.35 4.75
C ASN A 129 -1.10 5.74 6.00
N HIS A 130 -0.63 6.20 7.14
CA HIS A 130 -1.21 5.95 8.46
C HIS A 130 -1.68 7.27 9.10
N ALA A 131 -1.98 7.24 10.39
CA ALA A 131 -2.41 8.43 11.14
C ALA A 131 -1.22 9.38 11.43
N ILE A 132 0.00 8.85 11.53
CA ILE A 132 1.20 9.61 11.92
C ILE A 132 1.55 10.72 10.92
N GLU A 133 1.22 10.54 9.65
CA GLU A 133 1.42 11.51 8.59
C GLU A 133 0.59 12.78 8.84
N TYR A 134 -0.50 12.71 9.60
CA TYR A 134 -1.31 13.87 9.93
C TYR A 134 -0.80 14.65 11.16
N THR A 135 0.39 14.32 11.67
CA THR A 135 1.06 15.12 12.72
C THR A 135 1.20 16.57 12.29
N ASN A 136 0.75 17.49 13.14
CA ASN A 136 0.82 18.94 12.89
C ASN A 136 2.23 19.49 13.08
N PHE A 137 2.66 20.32 12.13
CA PHE A 137 3.85 21.16 12.23
C PHE A 137 3.48 22.61 11.88
N ALA A 138 4.43 23.55 12.04
CA ALA A 138 4.18 24.98 11.84
C ALA A 138 3.64 25.35 10.44
N LYS A 139 3.88 24.53 9.41
CA LYS A 139 3.46 24.78 8.01
C LYS A 139 2.57 23.67 7.44
N GLY A 140 1.72 23.08 8.28
CA GLY A 140 0.81 22.01 7.90
C GLY A 140 1.24 20.64 8.46
N THR A 141 0.65 19.58 7.93
CA THR A 141 0.90 18.21 8.40
C THR A 141 2.06 17.53 7.67
N GLY A 142 2.56 16.41 8.20
CA GLY A 142 3.46 15.52 7.48
C GLY A 142 2.93 15.11 6.09
N MET A 143 1.64 14.77 5.99
CA MET A 143 0.97 14.41 4.74
C MET A 143 0.99 15.58 3.74
N SER A 144 0.73 16.81 4.20
CA SER A 144 0.83 17.99 3.34
C SER A 144 2.25 18.24 2.82
N ILE A 145 3.28 17.88 3.60
CA ILE A 145 4.68 17.92 3.17
C ILE A 145 4.91 16.89 2.06
N LEU A 146 4.50 15.63 2.27
CA LEU A 146 4.66 14.57 1.29
C LEU A 146 3.96 14.89 -0.03
N LEU A 147 2.71 15.39 0.01
CA LEU A 147 1.94 15.76 -1.18
C LEU A 147 2.60 16.90 -1.97
N ARG A 148 3.09 17.93 -1.27
CA ARG A 148 3.71 19.12 -1.89
C ARG A 148 5.09 18.85 -2.44
N GLU A 149 5.86 17.98 -1.79
CA GLU A 149 7.29 17.75 -2.09
C GLU A 149 7.53 16.49 -2.93
N THR A 150 6.46 15.88 -3.45
CA THR A 150 6.54 14.79 -4.43
C THR A 150 5.72 15.10 -5.69
N ASP A 151 6.25 14.67 -6.83
CA ASP A 151 5.67 14.89 -8.15
C ASP A 151 4.42 14.00 -8.36
N PRO A 152 3.28 14.56 -8.81
CA PRO A 152 2.08 13.81 -9.15
C PRO A 152 2.28 12.66 -10.15
N ASP A 153 3.24 12.79 -11.06
CA ASP A 153 3.52 11.79 -12.07
C ASP A 153 4.36 10.63 -11.53
N CYS A 154 5.04 10.81 -10.41
CA CYS A 154 5.97 9.84 -9.84
C CYS A 154 5.43 9.15 -8.60
N VAL A 155 4.64 9.85 -7.78
CA VAL A 155 4.19 9.33 -6.47
C VAL A 155 2.69 9.50 -6.33
N TRP A 156 1.99 8.37 -6.32
CA TRP A 156 0.59 8.29 -5.92
C TRP A 156 0.47 7.87 -4.46
N PHE A 157 -0.72 8.00 -3.92
CA PHE A 157 -1.06 7.72 -2.53
C PHE A 157 -2.23 6.72 -2.49
N GLN A 158 -2.19 5.86 -1.49
CA GLN A 158 -3.28 4.99 -1.08
C GLN A 158 -3.85 5.53 0.24
N PRO A 159 -4.74 6.55 0.20
CA PRO A 159 -5.39 7.06 1.39
C PRO A 159 -6.15 5.96 2.14
N ASP A 160 -5.98 5.91 3.45
CA ASP A 160 -6.70 5.02 4.36
C ASP A 160 -7.68 5.81 5.22
N VAL A 161 -8.98 5.53 5.05
CA VAL A 161 -10.05 6.28 5.73
C VAL A 161 -10.08 6.05 7.23
N HIS A 162 -9.65 4.89 7.72
CA HIS A 162 -9.56 4.62 9.16
C HIS A 162 -8.45 5.45 9.78
N HIS A 163 -7.28 5.50 9.13
CA HIS A 163 -6.16 6.31 9.61
C HIS A 163 -6.41 7.81 9.53
N ILE A 164 -7.14 8.28 8.52
CA ILE A 164 -7.60 9.66 8.42
C ILE A 164 -8.56 9.99 9.58
N ALA A 165 -9.57 9.15 9.82
CA ALA A 165 -10.51 9.34 10.93
C ALA A 165 -9.80 9.29 12.29
N ALA A 166 -8.85 8.37 12.47
CA ALA A 166 -8.04 8.25 13.70
C ALA A 166 -7.19 9.49 13.98
N ALA A 167 -6.81 10.24 12.93
CA ALA A 167 -6.12 11.53 13.05
C ALA A 167 -7.07 12.70 13.38
N GLY A 168 -8.37 12.44 13.58
CA GLY A 168 -9.38 13.46 13.89
C GLY A 168 -9.85 14.25 12.67
N LEU A 169 -9.59 13.76 11.46
CA LEU A 169 -10.01 14.41 10.21
C LEU A 169 -11.29 13.77 9.68
N GLU A 170 -12.10 14.57 8.99
CA GLU A 170 -13.27 14.06 8.26
C GLU A 170 -12.79 13.40 6.96
N PRO A 171 -13.00 12.07 6.77
CA PRO A 171 -12.41 11.35 5.65
C PRO A 171 -12.86 11.84 4.27
N SER A 172 -14.13 12.22 4.09
CA SER A 172 -14.63 12.63 2.78
C SER A 172 -13.97 13.92 2.28
N GLN A 173 -13.70 14.87 3.18
CA GLN A 173 -12.99 16.11 2.91
C GLN A 173 -11.49 15.88 2.73
N ALA A 174 -10.87 15.07 3.59
CA ALA A 174 -9.44 14.79 3.52
C ALA A 174 -9.05 14.08 2.20
N LEU A 175 -9.94 13.24 1.65
CA LEU A 175 -9.73 12.58 0.36
C LEU A 175 -9.55 13.56 -0.81
N LEU A 176 -10.10 14.77 -0.73
CA LEU A 176 -9.95 15.79 -1.77
C LEU A 176 -8.48 16.23 -1.97
N ALA A 177 -7.65 16.15 -0.92
CA ALA A 177 -6.22 16.45 -1.02
C ALA A 177 -5.45 15.49 -1.95
N PHE A 178 -6.02 14.32 -2.25
CA PHE A 178 -5.42 13.30 -3.10
C PHE A 178 -5.97 13.30 -4.54
N GLN A 179 -6.73 14.32 -4.94
CA GLN A 179 -7.25 14.44 -6.30
C GLN A 179 -6.11 14.39 -7.34
N GLY A 180 -6.22 13.48 -8.31
CA GLY A 180 -5.18 13.24 -9.32
C GLY A 180 -3.93 12.51 -8.80
N ARG A 181 -3.94 12.07 -7.53
CA ARG A 181 -2.81 11.42 -6.85
C ARG A 181 -3.16 10.06 -6.25
N CYS A 182 -4.37 9.55 -6.47
CA CYS A 182 -4.88 8.35 -5.80
C CYS A 182 -5.65 7.46 -6.77
N ALA A 183 -5.24 6.21 -6.89
CA ALA A 183 -5.97 5.18 -7.63
C ALA A 183 -6.65 4.15 -6.70
N TYR A 184 -6.21 4.03 -5.45
CA TYR A 184 -6.70 3.06 -4.48
C TYR A 184 -7.02 3.78 -3.18
N VAL A 185 -8.12 3.38 -2.53
CA VAL A 185 -8.47 3.83 -1.18
C VAL A 185 -8.59 2.61 -0.30
N HIS A 186 -7.94 2.60 0.85
CA HIS A 186 -8.22 1.60 1.88
C HIS A 186 -9.48 2.01 2.65
N MET A 187 -10.46 1.12 2.62
CA MET A 187 -11.74 1.27 3.30
C MET A 187 -11.74 0.38 4.54
N GLN A 188 -11.48 0.96 5.70
CA GLN A 188 -11.50 0.28 7.00
C GLN A 188 -12.42 1.04 7.97
N GLY A 189 -13.19 0.29 8.76
CA GLY A 189 -14.12 0.84 9.75
C GLY A 189 -13.70 0.54 11.19
N TYR A 190 -14.36 1.20 12.13
CA TYR A 190 -14.30 0.82 13.54
C TYR A 190 -15.35 -0.26 13.86
N ALA A 191 -14.96 -1.24 14.65
CA ALA A 191 -15.93 -2.11 15.31
C ALA A 191 -16.35 -1.46 16.63
N ILE A 192 -17.66 -1.35 16.86
CA ILE A 192 -18.20 -0.95 18.16
C ILE A 192 -18.45 -2.23 18.94
N ILE A 193 -17.62 -2.48 19.95
CA ILE A 193 -17.77 -3.62 20.85
C ILE A 193 -18.49 -3.11 22.09
N PRO A 194 -19.78 -3.45 22.30
CA PRO A 194 -20.45 -3.13 23.56
C PRO A 194 -19.75 -3.86 24.71
N GLY A 195 -19.48 -3.12 25.79
CA GLY A 195 -18.93 -3.66 27.02
C GLY A 195 -19.93 -4.53 27.78
#